data_AF-A0A8J7H0W2-F1
#
_entry.id   AF-A0A8J7H0W2-F1
#
_cell.length_a   1.000
_cell.length_b   1.000
_cell.length_c   1.000
_cell.angle_alpha   90.00
_cell.angle_beta   90.00
_cell.angle_gamma   90.00
#
_symmetry.space_group_name_H-M   'P 1'
#
loop_
_entity.id
_entity.type
_entity.pdbx_description
1 polymer ?
#
loop_
_entity_poly.entity_id
_entity_poly.type
_entity_poly.pdbx_seq_one_letter_code
_entity_poly.pdbx_strand_id
1 'polypeptide(L)'
;MEKSGFFNSSDGDRVYDATDFAEYFGSLVSNGVFYATPTNLQVSPAIGLAVSVAAGSAWIKGYRYENTDALNMPLTTANGSNPRIDRIVVRLNQINRSIKIAVVDGTPAATPVAPELTRTSDIYELGIADVLVPTAATSIVTNNIMDTRLNTNLCGLVNSLVSAVYE
;
A
#
# COMPACT_ATOMS: atom_id res chain seq x y z
N MET A 1 -18.58 -16.78 22.54
CA MET A 1 -19.42 -16.99 21.35
C MET A 1 -18.55 -17.69 20.32
N GLU A 2 -19.05 -18.72 19.66
CA GLU A 2 -18.31 -19.54 18.70
C GLU A 2 -18.85 -19.30 17.29
N LYS A 3 -17.97 -19.33 16.28
CA LYS A 3 -18.32 -19.14 14.86
C LYS A 3 -17.57 -20.16 14.01
N SER A 4 -18.25 -20.72 13.02
CA SER A 4 -17.68 -21.62 12.01
C SER A 4 -17.58 -20.89 10.67
N GLY A 5 -16.66 -21.34 9.80
CA GLY A 5 -16.44 -20.75 8.46
C GLY A 5 -17.52 -21.13 7.44
N PHE A 6 -17.10 -21.34 6.19
CA PHE A 6 -18.02 -21.54 5.07
C PHE A 6 -18.62 -22.96 5.00
N PHE A 7 -19.95 -23.02 4.94
CA PHE A 7 -20.78 -24.20 4.66
C PHE A 7 -21.85 -23.87 3.61
N ASN A 8 -22.36 -24.91 2.94
CA ASN A 8 -23.47 -24.78 2.01
C ASN A 8 -24.72 -24.26 2.73
N SER A 9 -25.43 -23.36 2.05
CA SER A 9 -26.70 -22.82 2.52
C SER A 9 -27.82 -23.84 2.32
N SER A 10 -28.71 -23.96 3.30
CA SER A 10 -30.01 -24.64 3.19
C SER A 10 -31.10 -23.62 3.41
N ASP A 11 -32.01 -23.48 2.45
CA ASP A 11 -33.11 -22.50 2.51
C ASP A 11 -32.65 -21.04 2.76
N GLY A 12 -31.42 -20.69 2.39
CA GLY A 12 -30.89 -19.32 2.55
C GLY A 12 -30.39 -18.99 3.96
N ASP A 13 -30.21 -19.98 4.84
CA ASP A 13 -29.78 -19.78 6.24
C ASP A 13 -28.35 -19.22 6.39
N ARG A 14 -27.51 -19.35 5.34
CA ARG A 14 -26.14 -18.82 5.33
C ARG A 14 -25.97 -17.63 4.40
N VAL A 15 -25.44 -16.55 4.97
CA VAL A 15 -24.97 -15.34 4.30
C VAL A 15 -23.56 -15.06 4.81
N TYR A 16 -22.64 -14.73 3.90
CA TYR A 16 -21.26 -14.41 4.24
C TYR A 16 -20.92 -13.00 3.74
N ASP A 17 -20.17 -12.28 4.55
CA ASP A 17 -19.66 -10.97 4.20
C ASP A 17 -18.28 -11.06 3.55
N ALA A 18 -17.89 -10.01 2.82
CA ALA A 18 -16.52 -9.89 2.32
C ALA A 18 -15.47 -9.98 3.44
N THR A 19 -15.84 -9.58 4.66
CA THR A 19 -14.98 -9.68 5.85
C THR A 19 -14.72 -11.14 6.26
N ASP A 20 -15.71 -12.04 6.13
CA ASP A 20 -15.49 -13.48 6.42
C ASP A 20 -14.42 -14.07 5.49
N PHE A 21 -14.47 -13.67 4.22
CA PHE A 21 -13.50 -14.11 3.22
C PHE A 21 -12.11 -13.50 3.46
N ALA A 22 -12.06 -12.21 3.79
CA ALA A 22 -10.82 -11.52 4.12
C ALA A 22 -10.16 -12.09 5.38
N GLU A 23 -10.93 -12.41 6.43
CA GLU A 23 -10.42 -13.07 7.64
C GLU A 23 -9.85 -14.45 7.32
N TYR A 24 -10.56 -15.25 6.52
CA TYR A 24 -10.08 -16.56 6.09
C TYR A 24 -8.73 -16.46 5.38
N PHE A 25 -8.59 -15.63 4.35
CA PHE A 25 -7.31 -15.47 3.64
C PHE A 25 -6.25 -14.74 4.47
N GLY A 26 -6.64 -13.82 5.34
CA GLY A 26 -5.73 -13.13 6.26
C GLY A 26 -5.06 -14.07 7.26
N SER A 27 -5.65 -15.24 7.52
CA SER A 27 -5.01 -16.29 8.32
C SER A 27 -3.92 -17.08 7.58
N LEU A 28 -3.93 -17.03 6.24
CA LEU A 28 -3.05 -17.82 5.38
C LEU A 28 -1.99 -16.98 4.68
N VAL A 29 -2.30 -15.70 4.42
CA VAL A 29 -1.53 -14.78 3.58
C VAL A 29 -1.27 -13.49 4.33
N SER A 30 0.01 -13.14 4.48
CA SER A 30 0.44 -11.91 5.15
C SER A 30 0.24 -10.66 4.29
N ASN A 31 0.24 -9.51 4.96
CA ASN A 31 0.22 -8.21 4.27
C ASN A 31 1.54 -7.99 3.51
N GLY A 32 1.46 -7.34 2.35
CA GLY A 32 2.66 -6.94 1.61
C GLY A 32 2.41 -6.72 0.13
N VAL A 33 3.48 -6.48 -0.62
CA VAL A 33 3.45 -6.51 -2.08
C VAL A 33 3.72 -7.92 -2.62
N PHE A 34 3.11 -8.27 -3.76
CA PHE A 34 3.48 -9.48 -4.48
C PHE A 34 4.73 -9.22 -5.31
N TYR A 35 5.89 -9.64 -4.82
CA TYR A 35 7.17 -9.42 -5.51
C TYR A 35 7.42 -10.45 -6.62
N ALA A 36 6.41 -10.68 -7.47
CA ALA A 36 6.53 -11.55 -8.64
C ALA A 36 7.48 -10.96 -9.69
N THR A 37 7.56 -9.63 -9.76
CA THR A 37 8.54 -8.90 -10.56
C THR A 37 9.26 -7.85 -9.69
N PRO A 38 10.52 -7.50 -9.99
CA PRO A 38 11.25 -6.46 -9.25
C PRO A 38 10.57 -5.09 -9.28
N THR A 39 9.77 -4.83 -10.31
CA THR A 39 9.08 -3.57 -10.55
C THR A 39 7.68 -3.51 -9.94
N ASN A 40 7.17 -4.58 -9.32
CA ASN A 40 5.81 -4.61 -8.77
C ASN A 40 5.56 -3.45 -7.80
N LEU A 41 4.67 -2.53 -8.18
CA LEU A 41 4.37 -1.31 -7.43
C LEU A 41 5.61 -0.45 -7.10
N GLN A 42 6.66 -0.55 -7.91
CA GLN A 42 7.86 0.28 -7.75
C GLN A 42 7.53 1.74 -8.04
N VAL A 43 8.05 2.64 -7.20
CA VAL A 43 7.92 4.08 -7.37
C VAL A 43 9.13 4.64 -8.12
N SER A 44 8.88 5.49 -9.11
CA SER A 44 9.91 6.16 -9.92
C SER A 44 9.54 7.63 -10.17
N PRO A 45 10.48 8.49 -10.60
CA PRO A 45 10.15 9.86 -10.97
C PRO A 45 9.15 9.93 -12.14
N ALA A 46 8.29 10.95 -12.13
CA ALA A 46 7.39 11.26 -13.23
C ALA A 46 7.60 12.69 -13.75
N ILE A 47 6.83 13.07 -14.77
CA ILE A 47 6.88 14.42 -15.34
C ILE A 47 6.27 15.43 -14.35
N GLY A 48 6.99 16.53 -14.12
CA GLY A 48 6.61 17.55 -13.16
C GLY A 48 6.86 17.10 -11.71
N LEU A 49 6.20 17.77 -10.76
CA LEU A 49 6.30 17.43 -9.35
C LEU A 49 5.39 16.23 -9.03
N ALA A 50 5.83 15.05 -9.47
CA ALA A 50 5.07 13.82 -9.36
C ALA A 50 6.01 12.61 -9.30
N VAL A 51 5.45 11.48 -8.86
CA VAL A 51 6.05 10.15 -8.98
C VAL A 51 5.11 9.24 -9.76
N SER A 52 5.65 8.21 -10.41
CA SER A 52 4.90 7.15 -11.07
C SER A 52 5.02 5.88 -10.25
N VAL A 53 3.91 5.17 -10.07
CA VAL A 53 3.89 3.84 -9.46
C VAL A 53 3.62 2.81 -10.54
N ALA A 54 4.54 1.87 -10.74
CA ALA A 54 4.39 0.83 -11.75
C ALA A 54 3.16 -0.07 -11.48
N ALA A 55 2.72 -0.78 -12.51
CA ALA A 55 1.73 -1.84 -12.37
C ALA A 55 2.19 -2.90 -11.33
N GLY A 56 1.24 -3.53 -10.67
CA GLY A 56 1.53 -4.54 -9.66
C GLY A 56 0.38 -4.77 -8.70
N SER A 57 0.61 -5.63 -7.72
CA SER A 57 -0.41 -6.02 -6.76
C SER A 57 0.12 -6.05 -5.34
N ALA A 58 -0.81 -5.96 -4.39
CA ALA A 58 -0.57 -6.07 -2.96
C ALA A 58 -1.71 -6.83 -2.29
N TRP A 59 -1.43 -7.33 -1.09
CA TRP A 59 -2.41 -7.96 -0.21
C TRP A 59 -2.43 -7.22 1.12
N ILE A 60 -3.62 -6.87 1.59
CA ILE A 60 -3.80 -6.05 2.78
C ILE A 60 -5.03 -6.51 3.57
N LYS A 61 -4.80 -7.03 4.77
CA LYS A 61 -5.80 -7.58 5.70
C LYS A 61 -6.79 -8.54 5.02
N GLY A 62 -6.31 -9.42 4.15
CA GLY A 62 -7.17 -10.38 3.43
C GLY A 62 -7.76 -9.89 2.11
N TYR A 63 -7.56 -8.61 1.77
CA TYR A 63 -8.09 -8.02 0.54
C TYR A 63 -6.98 -7.84 -0.51
N ARG A 64 -7.32 -8.12 -1.77
CA ARG A 64 -6.42 -7.93 -2.92
C ARG A 64 -6.48 -6.51 -3.45
N TYR A 65 -5.32 -5.94 -3.76
CA TYR A 65 -5.15 -4.73 -4.56
C TYR A 65 -4.40 -5.02 -5.86
N GLU A 66 -4.77 -4.33 -6.92
CA GLU A 66 -4.08 -4.35 -8.20
C GLU A 66 -4.07 -2.97 -8.83
N ASN A 67 -2.89 -2.52 -9.22
CA ASN A 67 -2.65 -1.41 -10.13
C ASN A 67 -2.34 -2.00 -11.51
N THR A 68 -3.18 -1.75 -12.50
CA THR A 68 -3.09 -2.42 -13.80
C THR A 68 -2.11 -1.76 -14.76
N ASP A 69 -1.73 -0.50 -14.53
CA ASP A 69 -0.80 0.26 -15.37
C ASP A 69 -0.02 1.28 -14.52
N ALA A 70 0.98 1.94 -15.10
CA ALA A 70 1.70 3.04 -14.45
C ALA A 70 0.74 4.13 -13.98
N LEU A 71 0.75 4.41 -12.68
CA LEU A 71 -0.13 5.37 -12.03
C LEU A 71 0.66 6.62 -11.64
N ASN A 72 0.33 7.76 -12.24
CA ASN A 72 0.92 9.03 -11.88
C ASN A 72 0.32 9.58 -10.58
N MET A 73 1.18 9.87 -9.61
CA MET A 73 0.85 10.42 -8.31
C MET A 73 1.42 11.84 -8.21
N PRO A 74 0.60 12.88 -8.42
CA PRO A 74 1.04 14.26 -8.25
C PRO A 74 1.38 14.52 -6.78
N LEU A 75 2.45 15.28 -6.54
CA LEU A 75 2.84 15.74 -5.23
C LEU A 75 2.57 17.25 -5.12
N THR A 76 2.36 17.72 -3.89
CA THR A 76 2.27 19.16 -3.63
C THR A 76 3.66 19.73 -3.38
N THR A 77 3.86 21.02 -3.60
CA THR A 77 5.14 21.66 -3.28
C THR A 77 5.41 21.56 -1.77
N ALA A 78 6.66 21.26 -1.40
CA ALA A 78 7.13 21.56 -0.06
C ALA A 78 7.00 23.08 0.17
N ASN A 79 6.75 23.52 1.41
CA ASN A 79 6.70 24.96 1.68
C ASN A 79 8.03 25.62 1.24
N GLY A 80 8.01 26.91 0.92
CA GLY A 80 9.17 27.59 0.32
C GLY A 80 10.42 27.69 1.20
N SER A 81 10.40 27.14 2.42
CA SER A 81 11.48 27.29 3.40
C SER A 81 12.15 25.97 3.77
N ASN A 82 11.43 24.84 3.78
CA ASN A 82 11.97 23.56 4.22
C ASN A 82 11.54 22.39 3.32
N PRO A 83 12.38 21.37 3.14
CA PRO A 83 11.97 20.13 2.50
C PRO A 83 11.01 19.35 3.39
N ARG A 84 10.34 18.36 2.81
CA ARG A 84 9.58 17.34 3.56
C ARG A 84 9.74 15.96 2.93
N ILE A 85 9.36 14.91 3.64
CA ILE A 85 9.30 13.56 3.09
C ILE A 85 7.83 13.15 3.04
N ASP A 86 7.32 12.87 1.86
CA ASP A 86 5.99 12.30 1.66
C ASP A 86 6.12 10.76 1.58
N ARG A 87 5.07 10.02 1.95
CA ARG A 87 5.07 8.55 1.85
C ARG A 87 4.03 8.09 0.85
N ILE A 88 4.45 7.26 -0.10
CA ILE A 88 3.54 6.57 -1.02
C ILE A 88 3.08 5.29 -0.33
N VAL A 89 1.77 5.11 -0.23
CA VAL A 89 1.15 3.97 0.44
C VAL A 89 0.15 3.24 -0.44
N VAL A 90 -0.02 1.94 -0.20
CA VAL A 90 -1.24 1.22 -0.55
C VAL A 90 -2.17 1.29 0.66
N ARG A 91 -3.29 2.02 0.52
CA ARG A 91 -4.24 2.32 1.60
C ARG A 91 -5.53 1.53 1.43
N LEU A 92 -5.80 0.62 2.36
CA LEU A 92 -7.14 0.05 2.57
C LEU A 92 -7.98 1.04 3.37
N ASN A 93 -9.19 1.31 2.88
CA ASN A 93 -10.20 2.08 3.58
C ASN A 93 -11.49 1.26 3.66
N GLN A 94 -11.85 0.85 4.88
CA GLN A 94 -13.03 0.01 5.14
C GLN A 94 -14.35 0.76 5.02
N ILE A 95 -14.35 2.07 5.30
CA ILE A 95 -15.55 2.92 5.18
C ILE A 95 -15.92 3.08 3.70
N ASN A 96 -14.94 3.41 2.87
CA ASN A 96 -15.09 3.58 1.42
C ASN A 96 -15.00 2.27 0.65
N ARG A 97 -14.70 1.16 1.32
CA ARG A 97 -14.55 -0.20 0.75
C ARG A 97 -13.62 -0.21 -0.47
N SER A 98 -12.44 0.38 -0.31
CA SER A 98 -11.48 0.52 -1.40
C SER A 98 -10.05 0.33 -0.95
N ILE A 99 -9.21 -0.13 -1.87
CA ILE A 99 -7.76 -0.07 -1.72
C ILE A 99 -7.22 0.78 -2.86
N LYS A 100 -6.42 1.79 -2.53
CA LYS A 100 -5.83 2.71 -3.51
C LYS A 100 -4.40 3.06 -3.14
N ILE A 101 -3.60 3.40 -4.15
CA ILE A 101 -2.36 4.12 -3.91
C ILE A 101 -2.72 5.54 -3.44
N ALA A 102 -2.03 6.02 -2.41
CA ALA A 102 -2.21 7.36 -1.88
C ALA A 102 -0.85 7.97 -1.51
N VAL A 103 -0.83 9.30 -1.44
CA VAL A 103 0.28 10.07 -0.87
C VAL A 103 -0.11 10.46 0.55
N VAL A 104 0.77 10.22 1.50
CA VAL A 104 0.71 10.78 2.85
C VAL A 104 1.71 11.91 2.91
N ASP A 105 1.22 13.14 2.94
CA ASP A 105 2.07 14.33 2.97
C ASP A 105 2.81 14.41 4.30
N GLY A 106 4.11 14.66 4.23
CA GLY A 106 4.94 14.93 5.40
C GLY A 106 4.76 16.35 5.94
N THR A 107 5.49 16.65 7.02
CA THR A 107 5.58 18.00 7.55
C THR A 107 6.92 18.64 7.15
N PRO A 108 6.94 19.86 6.58
CA PRO A 108 8.18 20.57 6.27
C PRO A 108 9.05 20.83 7.50
N ALA A 109 10.32 20.43 7.43
CA ALA A 109 11.30 20.63 8.49
C ALA A 109 12.73 20.67 7.93
N ALA A 110 13.67 21.29 8.66
CA ALA A 110 15.08 21.33 8.26
C ALA A 110 15.70 19.92 8.15
N THR A 111 15.22 18.99 8.97
CA THR A 111 15.53 17.56 8.89
C THR A 111 14.21 16.80 8.82
N PRO A 112 13.64 16.61 7.62
CA PRO A 112 12.32 16.04 7.47
C PRO A 112 12.32 14.55 7.79
N VAL A 113 11.18 14.07 8.29
CA VAL A 113 10.94 12.66 8.59
C VAL A 113 9.71 12.19 7.81
N ALA A 114 9.71 10.93 7.39
CA ALA A 114 8.56 10.32 6.73
C ALA A 114 7.37 10.23 7.71
N PRO A 115 6.13 10.47 7.27
CA PRO A 115 4.96 10.34 8.12
C PRO A 115 4.72 8.89 8.55
N GLU A 116 4.19 8.73 9.75
CA GLU A 116 3.77 7.42 10.28
C GLU A 116 2.60 6.83 9.46
N LEU A 117 2.57 5.50 9.36
CA LEU A 117 1.48 4.80 8.70
C LEU A 117 0.22 4.82 9.57
N THR A 118 -0.93 5.05 8.93
CA THR A 118 -2.23 4.84 9.57
C THR A 118 -2.58 3.35 9.53
N ARG A 119 -2.68 2.72 10.70
CA ARG A 119 -3.04 1.30 10.87
C ARG A 119 -4.11 1.13 11.95
N THR A 120 -5.32 1.58 11.65
CA THR A 120 -6.52 1.47 12.48
C THR A 120 -7.48 0.41 11.94
N SER A 121 -8.69 0.32 12.51
CA SER A 121 -9.77 -0.51 11.97
C SER A 121 -10.24 -0.02 10.60
N ASP A 122 -10.27 1.30 10.42
CA ASP A 122 -10.94 1.95 9.29
C ASP A 122 -9.97 2.17 8.12
N ILE A 123 -8.72 2.52 8.45
CA ILE A 123 -7.64 2.74 7.50
C ILE A 123 -6.48 1.83 7.86
N TYR A 124 -5.94 1.12 6.86
CA TYR A 124 -4.68 0.40 7.01
C TYR A 124 -3.77 0.71 5.83
N GLU A 125 -2.49 0.93 6.10
CA GLU A 125 -1.52 1.34 5.08
C GLU A 125 -0.28 0.46 5.06
N LEU A 126 0.21 0.23 3.84
CA LEU A 126 1.52 -0.34 3.54
C LEU A 126 2.37 0.73 2.85
N GLY A 127 3.51 1.10 3.41
CA GLY A 127 4.43 2.09 2.83
C GLY A 127 5.32 1.47 1.77
N ILE A 128 5.21 1.92 0.52
CA ILE A 128 5.96 1.37 -0.62
C ILE A 128 7.14 2.25 -1.05
N ALA A 129 7.09 3.57 -0.79
CA ALA A 129 8.25 4.44 -0.93
C ALA A 129 8.15 5.68 -0.04
N ASP A 130 9.31 6.20 0.35
CA ASP A 130 9.45 7.53 0.94
C ASP A 130 10.04 8.47 -0.11
N VAL A 131 9.43 9.64 -0.30
CA VAL A 131 9.79 10.61 -1.33
C VAL A 131 10.18 11.92 -0.68
N LEU A 132 11.47 12.23 -0.70
CA LEU A 132 11.96 13.56 -0.35
C LEU A 132 11.44 14.57 -1.38
N VAL A 133 10.69 15.56 -0.92
CA VAL A 133 10.28 16.72 -1.71
C VAL A 133 11.17 17.88 -1.29
N PRO A 134 12.17 18.27 -2.12
CA PRO A 134 13.06 19.39 -1.80
C PRO A 134 12.29 20.72 -1.70
N THR A 135 12.89 21.68 -1.00
CA THR A 135 12.37 23.06 -0.95
C THR A 135 12.19 23.61 -2.36
N ALA A 136 11.01 24.17 -2.66
CA ALA A 136 10.67 24.75 -3.96
C ALA A 136 10.87 23.79 -5.16
N ALA A 137 10.77 22.48 -4.94
CA ALA A 137 10.90 21.49 -6.00
C ALA A 137 9.81 21.66 -7.08
N THR A 138 10.22 21.52 -8.34
CA THR A 138 9.33 21.43 -9.51
C THR A 138 9.34 20.05 -10.15
N SER A 139 10.24 19.17 -9.70
CA SER A 139 10.35 17.77 -10.12
C SER A 139 10.95 16.91 -9.01
N ILE A 140 10.80 15.60 -9.16
CA ILE A 140 11.44 14.57 -8.31
C ILE A 140 12.50 13.86 -9.15
N VAL A 141 13.63 13.48 -8.54
CA VAL A 141 14.65 12.63 -9.16
C VAL A 141 14.79 11.31 -8.41
N THR A 142 15.43 10.30 -9.01
CA THR A 142 15.56 8.96 -8.42
C THR A 142 16.15 8.99 -7.01
N ASN A 143 17.15 9.84 -6.77
CA ASN A 143 17.79 9.96 -5.44
C ASN A 143 16.88 10.56 -4.36
N ASN A 144 15.72 11.11 -4.72
CA ASN A 144 14.71 11.55 -3.76
C ASN A 144 13.81 10.40 -3.30
N ILE A 145 13.82 9.26 -3.99
CA ILE A 145 12.92 8.15 -3.74
C ILE A 145 13.68 7.05 -3.01
N MET A 146 13.23 6.73 -1.82
CA MET A 146 13.67 5.57 -1.06
C MET A 146 12.62 4.47 -1.19
N ASP A 147 12.99 3.33 -1.75
CA ASP A 147 12.11 2.15 -1.85
C ASP A 147 11.94 1.50 -0.47
N THR A 148 10.69 1.34 -0.03
CA THR A 148 10.35 0.75 1.27
C THR A 148 9.54 -0.53 1.15
N ARG A 149 9.31 -1.05 -0.07
CA ARG A 149 8.50 -2.26 -0.32
C ARG A 149 9.00 -3.47 0.47
N LEU A 150 10.32 -3.65 0.56
CA LEU A 150 10.93 -4.78 1.26
C LEU A 150 11.09 -4.57 2.78
N ASN A 151 10.77 -3.39 3.30
CA ASN A 151 10.83 -3.11 4.74
C ASN A 151 9.61 -3.74 5.43
N THR A 152 9.84 -4.78 6.23
CA THR A 152 8.80 -5.56 6.91
C THR A 152 8.01 -4.78 7.96
N ASN A 153 8.55 -3.65 8.46
CA ASN A 153 7.81 -2.78 9.38
C ASN A 153 6.82 -1.87 8.63
N LEU A 154 7.09 -1.55 7.36
CA LEU A 154 6.30 -0.60 6.56
C LEU A 154 5.37 -1.29 5.57
N CYS A 155 5.88 -2.27 4.82
CA CYS A 155 5.12 -3.02 3.83
C CYS A 155 5.45 -4.51 3.89
N GLY A 156 6.64 -4.90 3.43
CA GLY A 156 7.05 -6.30 3.35
C GLY A 156 6.47 -7.03 2.14
N LEU A 157 6.85 -8.30 2.03
CA LEU A 157 6.38 -9.19 0.98
C LEU A 157 5.19 -10.02 1.46
N VAL A 158 4.28 -10.30 0.53
CA VAL A 158 3.28 -11.33 0.76
C VAL A 158 3.98 -12.68 0.93
N ASN A 159 3.89 -13.22 2.14
CA ASN A 159 4.21 -14.61 2.46
C ASN A 159 2.93 -15.42 2.64
N SER A 160 2.98 -16.69 2.25
CA SER A 160 1.89 -17.65 2.36
C SER A 160 2.31 -18.85 3.21
N LEU A 161 1.38 -19.40 3.99
CA LEU A 161 1.54 -20.70 4.65
C LEU A 161 1.36 -21.88 3.69
N VAL A 162 0.92 -21.59 2.46
CA VAL A 162 0.68 -22.59 1.41
C VAL A 162 1.94 -22.73 0.56
N SER A 163 2.53 -23.93 0.56
CA SER A 163 3.55 -24.32 -0.41
C SER A 163 2.86 -24.76 -1.69
N ALA A 164 3.22 -24.14 -2.82
CA ALA A 164 2.76 -24.62 -4.12
C ALA A 164 3.40 -25.99 -4.42
N VAL A 165 2.57 -27.01 -4.62
CA VAL A 165 2.99 -28.23 -5.32
C VAL A 165 2.70 -27.96 -6.79
N TYR A 166 3.74 -27.79 -7.58
CA TYR A 166 3.60 -27.73 -9.03
C TYR A 166 3.48 -29.17 -9.54
N GLU A 167 2.33 -29.53 -10.10
CA GLU A 167 2.18 -30.73 -10.94
C GLU A 167 2.71 -30.45 -12.36
#